data_AF-A0A6G1HK19-F1
#
_entry.id   AF-A0A6G1HK19-F1
#
_cell.length_a   1.000
_cell.length_b   1.000
_cell.length_c   1.000
_cell.angle_alpha   90.00
_cell.angle_beta   90.00
_cell.angle_gamma   90.00
#
_symmetry.space_group_name_H-M   'P 1'
#
loop_
_entity.id
_entity.type
_entity.pdbx_description
1 polymer ?
#
loop_
_entity_poly.entity_id
_entity_poly.type
_entity_poly.pdbx_seq_one_letter_code
_entity_poly.pdbx_strand_id
1 'polypeptide(L)'
;MPRDEVVIVRRDGPDGREEYVQQRRRDGSRDGRNDRPQSRDGRLNAGRDERPRSRDGRLGDRLEVSEYRERSRDDRSRSRDGQYEERETYDRDVAVLVDRAGSMQIRDGERGGRDRVDREGERVCPRRYTSQPYKRLIICADGTWLDSDNGNLNGEIPTPSNVTRLARAIKAESDDNVPQVVSYHSGVGSHGSIINRVVAGAVGVGLAENVRESYSFLANNYTPGDEIFIFGFSRGAFTARSIAGLIGAVGLLTKRGLPYLPEIFRDVRHRHDPHYQPMTPDQPYKNKPSASDPSYKDGLARRGMTILDVDIKVVGVWDTVGSLGLPRIPVLTRIGIQGDESREMSFWDTKLSDCIENAFQALALEERRTAFAPAVWEKPRGNRTRLRQVWFPGVHSNVGGGLDDQNLANISLAWMLSQIAPFLDIQTGYIRDQAIDNHQYYLTTGRKPRPWGFGKITNSMKGVYAIGGGTARHPGEYYAVDKDGHISDRPLRDTHEYVHASVRVRMVCRGPGVDDNGPYDPDGLADWKLVVEYPDGPRGRPEVYWRARFEERNVSTRVLPEAPLWGMERELLGFDREMERVVLWPERTGRRGG
;
A
#
# COMPACT_ATOMS: atom_id res chain seq x y z
N MET A 1 28.90 -18.90 -30.46
CA MET A 1 29.38 -17.58 -30.04
C MET A 1 29.67 -17.69 -28.54
N PRO A 2 30.94 -17.71 -28.10
CA PRO A 2 31.24 -17.77 -26.66
C PRO A 2 30.91 -16.42 -26.01
N ARG A 3 30.32 -16.47 -24.81
CA ARG A 3 29.96 -15.29 -24.00
C ARG A 3 31.22 -14.75 -23.33
N ASP A 4 31.50 -13.47 -23.51
CA ASP A 4 32.57 -12.76 -22.81
C ASP A 4 32.20 -12.60 -21.32
N GLU A 5 32.98 -13.18 -20.42
CA GLU A 5 32.90 -12.89 -18.99
C GLU A 5 33.72 -11.62 -18.67
N VAL A 6 33.07 -10.65 -18.01
CA VAL A 6 33.70 -9.42 -17.51
C VAL A 6 33.86 -9.58 -16.01
N VAL A 7 35.11 -9.50 -15.53
CA VAL A 7 35.42 -9.52 -14.09
C VAL A 7 35.89 -8.11 -13.68
N ILE A 8 35.26 -7.58 -12.62
CA ILE A 8 35.62 -6.29 -12.01
C ILE A 8 36.62 -6.57 -10.89
N VAL A 9 37.80 -5.94 -10.96
CA VAL A 9 38.85 -6.11 -9.94
C VAL A 9 39.09 -4.78 -9.25
N ARG A 10 39.10 -4.82 -7.92
CA ARG A 10 39.41 -3.70 -7.03
C ARG A 10 40.92 -3.41 -7.05
N ARG A 11 41.29 -2.14 -7.17
CA ARG A 11 42.69 -1.69 -7.02
C ARG A 11 42.73 -0.45 -6.16
N ASP A 12 43.69 -0.39 -5.24
CA ASP A 12 43.88 0.78 -4.40
C ASP A 12 44.65 1.85 -5.20
N GLY A 13 44.04 3.03 -5.35
CA GLY A 13 44.66 4.18 -6.02
C GLY A 13 45.76 4.82 -5.16
N PRO A 14 46.73 5.52 -5.76
CA PRO A 14 47.85 6.14 -5.05
C PRO A 14 47.47 7.29 -4.10
N ASP A 15 46.20 7.69 -4.08
CA ASP A 15 45.60 8.72 -3.24
C ASP A 15 44.54 8.19 -2.24
N GLY A 16 44.46 6.86 -2.07
CA GLY A 16 43.59 6.23 -1.06
C GLY A 16 42.10 6.21 -1.42
N ARG A 17 41.74 6.49 -2.67
CA ARG A 17 40.38 6.30 -3.20
C ARG A 17 40.26 4.93 -3.88
N GLU A 18 39.13 4.26 -3.67
CA GLU A 18 38.86 2.94 -4.27
C GLU A 18 38.53 3.08 -5.77
N GLU A 19 39.29 2.41 -6.64
CA GLU A 19 39.00 2.32 -8.07
C GLU A 19 38.65 0.88 -8.49
N TYR A 20 37.64 0.75 -9.36
CA TYR A 20 37.18 -0.52 -9.91
C TYR A 20 37.41 -0.54 -11.42
N VAL A 21 38.24 -1.46 -11.90
CA VAL A 21 38.61 -1.57 -13.31
C VAL A 21 38.06 -2.87 -13.90
N GLN A 22 37.38 -2.77 -15.04
CA GLN A 22 36.94 -3.93 -15.82
C GLN A 22 38.11 -4.51 -16.62
N GLN A 23 38.47 -5.77 -16.37
CA GLN A 23 39.44 -6.49 -17.19
C GLN A 23 38.76 -7.61 -17.98
N ARG A 24 38.99 -7.62 -19.30
CA ARG A 24 38.64 -8.74 -20.18
C ARG A 24 39.78 -9.74 -20.17
N ARG A 25 39.57 -10.96 -19.66
CA ARG A 25 40.54 -12.04 -19.78
C ARG A 25 40.48 -12.63 -21.19
N ARG A 26 41.57 -12.51 -21.95
CA ARG A 26 41.80 -13.33 -23.16
C ARG A 26 42.52 -14.61 -22.74
N ASP A 27 41.86 -15.74 -22.93
CA ASP A 27 42.46 -17.05 -22.69
C ASP A 27 43.55 -17.30 -23.75
N GLY A 28 44.77 -17.58 -23.27
CA GLY A 28 45.96 -17.73 -24.09
C GLY A 28 46.76 -18.93 -23.59
N SER A 29 46.42 -20.12 -24.09
CA SER A 29 47.13 -21.36 -23.77
C SER A 29 48.39 -21.52 -24.63
N ARG A 30 49.54 -21.64 -23.98
CA ARG A 30 50.84 -22.03 -24.56
C ARG A 30 50.96 -23.55 -24.71
N ASP A 31 51.75 -23.92 -25.71
CA ASP A 31 52.25 -25.24 -26.12
C ASP A 31 52.70 -26.22 -25.02
N GLY A 32 52.55 -27.52 -25.32
CA GLY A 32 53.38 -28.59 -24.75
C GLY A 32 52.86 -30.01 -24.92
N ARG A 33 53.23 -30.66 -26.05
CA ARG A 33 53.55 -32.11 -26.28
C ARG A 33 52.96 -33.15 -25.31
N ASN A 34 52.33 -34.25 -25.72
CA ASN A 34 52.89 -35.31 -26.58
C ASN A 34 51.81 -36.33 -27.00
N ASP A 35 52.09 -37.02 -28.12
CA ASP A 35 51.70 -38.39 -28.48
C ASP A 35 50.24 -38.77 -28.88
N ARG A 36 50.14 -39.09 -30.18
CA ARG A 36 49.20 -39.96 -30.91
C ARG A 36 49.11 -41.37 -30.27
N PRO A 37 48.08 -42.23 -30.54
CA PRO A 37 47.58 -42.48 -31.90
C PRO A 37 46.09 -42.88 -32.14
N GLN A 38 45.70 -42.61 -33.39
CA GLN A 38 44.89 -43.43 -34.32
C GLN A 38 43.49 -43.95 -33.93
N SER A 39 42.49 -43.52 -34.68
CA SER A 39 41.70 -44.35 -35.63
C SER A 39 40.70 -43.46 -36.39
N ARG A 40 40.82 -43.41 -37.73
CA ARG A 40 39.86 -43.97 -38.72
C ARG A 40 38.48 -43.34 -38.65
N ASP A 41 38.16 -42.47 -39.60
CA ASP A 41 37.43 -42.78 -40.86
C ASP A 41 36.06 -42.11 -40.69
N GLY A 42 35.49 -41.36 -41.63
CA GLY A 42 35.90 -40.99 -42.97
C GLY A 42 34.71 -40.25 -43.62
N ARG A 43 35.03 -39.60 -44.74
CA ARG A 43 34.13 -39.16 -45.83
C ARG A 43 33.26 -37.93 -45.52
N LEU A 44 33.53 -36.78 -46.16
CA LEU A 44 33.25 -36.45 -47.58
C LEU A 44 31.74 -36.52 -47.85
N ASN A 45 31.05 -35.50 -48.33
CA ASN A 45 31.34 -34.66 -49.50
C ASN A 45 30.44 -33.41 -49.43
N ALA A 46 30.96 -32.23 -49.79
CA ALA A 46 30.76 -31.54 -51.07
C ALA A 46 29.34 -30.96 -51.24
N GLY A 47 29.15 -29.72 -51.66
CA GLY A 47 30.05 -28.69 -52.20
C GLY A 47 29.19 -27.69 -52.98
N ARG A 48 29.87 -26.67 -53.55
CA ARG A 48 29.41 -25.76 -54.64
C ARG A 48 28.42 -24.66 -54.23
N ASP A 49 28.54 -23.38 -54.62
CA ASP A 49 29.23 -22.70 -55.73
C ASP A 49 29.57 -21.23 -55.31
N GLU A 50 30.78 -20.70 -55.56
CA GLU A 50 31.15 -19.76 -56.65
C GLU A 50 30.34 -18.44 -56.67
N ARG A 51 30.81 -17.28 -56.13
CA ARG A 51 31.73 -16.22 -56.66
C ARG A 51 31.32 -15.60 -58.04
N PRO A 52 31.75 -14.37 -58.44
CA PRO A 52 32.33 -13.19 -57.73
C PRO A 52 31.95 -11.78 -58.32
N ARG A 53 32.61 -10.72 -57.78
CA ARG A 53 32.94 -9.36 -58.34
C ARG A 53 31.92 -8.24 -58.04
N SER A 54 32.27 -7.00 -57.67
CA SER A 54 33.55 -6.27 -57.57
C SER A 54 33.41 -4.90 -56.86
N ARG A 55 34.51 -4.48 -56.23
CA ARG A 55 35.12 -3.12 -56.12
C ARG A 55 34.50 -1.96 -55.30
N ASP A 56 35.39 -1.48 -54.42
CA ASP A 56 35.79 -0.09 -54.12
C ASP A 56 34.87 0.88 -53.36
N GLY A 57 35.49 1.58 -52.38
CA GLY A 57 35.12 2.94 -52.00
C GLY A 57 35.04 3.24 -50.51
N ARG A 58 35.96 4.07 -50.01
CA ARG A 58 36.05 4.61 -48.63
C ARG A 58 35.11 5.80 -48.38
N LEU A 59 35.07 6.23 -47.10
CA LEU A 59 34.55 7.47 -46.46
C LEU A 59 33.21 7.21 -45.74
N GLY A 60 33.00 7.45 -44.44
CA GLY A 60 33.73 8.22 -43.44
C GLY A 60 32.94 9.50 -43.10
N ASP A 61 32.07 9.46 -42.09
CA ASP A 61 31.52 10.59 -41.31
C ASP A 61 30.83 10.01 -40.05
N ARG A 62 31.42 10.13 -38.85
CA ARG A 62 31.26 11.18 -37.81
C ARG A 62 29.81 11.42 -37.35
N LEU A 63 29.46 10.78 -36.23
CA LEU A 63 28.38 11.19 -35.32
C LEU A 63 29.02 11.86 -34.10
N GLU A 64 28.73 13.13 -33.89
CA GLU A 64 29.12 13.89 -32.70
C GLU A 64 28.22 13.51 -31.52
N VAL A 65 28.85 13.17 -30.39
CA VAL A 65 28.22 13.09 -29.07
C VAL A 65 28.82 14.24 -28.27
N SER A 66 28.01 15.23 -27.90
CA SER A 66 28.43 16.34 -27.05
C SER A 66 28.42 15.92 -25.58
N GLU A 67 29.60 15.81 -24.99
CA GLU A 67 29.81 15.65 -23.55
C GLU A 67 29.46 16.95 -22.80
N TYR A 68 28.58 16.86 -21.82
CA TYR A 68 28.39 17.89 -20.80
C TYR A 68 29.56 17.81 -19.81
N ARG A 69 30.39 18.86 -19.78
CA ARG A 69 31.57 18.96 -18.93
C ARG A 69 31.30 19.97 -17.81
N GLU A 70 31.24 19.50 -16.57
CA GLU A 70 31.24 20.35 -15.38
C GLU A 70 32.53 21.18 -15.32
N ARG A 71 32.39 22.50 -15.12
CA ARG A 71 33.50 23.38 -14.73
C ARG A 71 33.17 24.04 -13.40
N SER A 72 33.87 23.59 -12.38
CA SER A 72 34.15 24.36 -11.17
C SER A 72 35.27 25.37 -11.47
N ARG A 73 35.02 26.66 -11.20
CA ARG A 73 36.05 27.65 -10.80
C ARG A 73 35.42 28.74 -9.95
N ASP A 74 35.98 28.91 -8.76
CA ASP A 74 35.94 30.12 -7.96
C ASP A 74 36.40 31.33 -8.76
N ASP A 75 35.67 32.45 -8.68
CA ASP A 75 36.29 33.76 -8.55
C ASP A 75 35.38 34.74 -7.79
N ARG A 76 35.97 35.43 -6.83
CA ARG A 76 35.34 36.46 -6.00
C ARG A 76 35.53 37.80 -6.71
N SER A 77 34.44 38.54 -6.95
CA SER A 77 34.25 39.90 -6.41
C SER A 77 33.22 40.76 -7.16
N ARG A 78 32.33 41.37 -6.34
CA ARG A 78 31.71 42.70 -6.45
C ARG A 78 30.55 42.95 -7.43
N SER A 79 29.35 42.92 -6.82
CA SER A 79 28.27 43.95 -6.78
C SER A 79 27.61 44.35 -8.11
N ARG A 80 26.28 44.21 -8.28
CA ARG A 80 25.21 45.03 -7.67
C ARG A 80 23.84 44.54 -8.18
N ASP A 81 22.85 44.63 -7.28
CA ASP A 81 21.40 44.86 -7.49
C ASP A 81 20.51 43.80 -8.18
N GLY A 82 19.52 43.30 -7.42
CA GLY A 82 18.22 42.85 -7.92
C GLY A 82 17.80 41.39 -7.66
N GLN A 83 17.65 40.96 -6.40
CA GLN A 83 16.99 39.68 -6.07
C GLN A 83 15.46 39.86 -5.93
N TYR A 84 14.71 39.17 -6.78
CA TYR A 84 13.33 38.77 -6.52
C TYR A 84 13.38 37.37 -5.88
N GLU A 85 13.03 37.29 -4.59
CA GLU A 85 12.79 36.02 -3.89
C GLU A 85 11.32 35.63 -4.01
N GLU A 86 11.08 34.45 -4.57
CA GLU A 86 9.80 33.78 -4.69
C GLU A 86 9.50 33.08 -3.34
N ARG A 87 8.50 33.58 -2.61
CA ARG A 87 8.03 32.97 -1.35
C ARG A 87 6.84 32.06 -1.64
N GLU A 88 7.06 30.74 -1.57
CA GLU A 88 6.00 29.75 -1.46
C GLU A 88 5.27 29.90 -0.12
N THR A 89 4.00 30.30 -0.19
CA THR A 89 3.11 30.42 0.98
C THR A 89 2.20 29.20 1.02
N TYR A 90 2.41 28.34 2.01
CA TYR A 90 1.47 27.28 2.37
C TYR A 90 0.26 27.91 3.05
N ASP A 91 -0.89 27.84 2.38
CA ASP A 91 -2.18 28.32 2.87
C ASP A 91 -2.69 27.39 3.99
N ARG A 92 -2.38 27.78 5.23
CA ARG A 92 -2.99 27.26 6.46
C ARG A 92 -4.18 28.14 6.79
N ASP A 93 -5.38 27.77 6.33
CA ASP A 93 -6.62 28.25 6.93
C ASP A 93 -7.81 27.33 6.56
N VAL A 94 -8.04 26.31 7.39
CA VAL A 94 -9.41 25.92 7.78
C VAL A 94 -9.34 25.55 9.26
N ALA A 95 -9.37 26.59 10.11
CA ALA A 95 -9.49 26.48 11.54
C ALA A 95 -10.97 26.36 11.95
N VAL A 96 -11.21 25.30 12.73
CA VAL A 96 -12.20 25.09 13.79
C VAL A 96 -12.96 26.35 14.26
N LEU A 97 -14.28 26.33 14.11
CA LEU A 97 -15.21 27.14 14.89
C LEU A 97 -15.53 26.42 16.20
N VAL A 98 -15.04 26.95 17.32
CA VAL A 98 -15.64 26.74 18.65
C VAL A 98 -15.81 28.12 19.28
N ASP A 99 -17.07 28.46 19.52
CA ASP A 99 -17.50 29.73 20.10
C ASP A 99 -17.12 29.83 21.59
N ARG A 100 -16.81 31.06 22.01
CA ARG A 100 -16.45 31.45 23.38
C ARG A 100 -17.69 31.88 24.14
N ALA A 101 -17.71 31.58 25.44
CA ALA A 101 -17.73 32.57 26.53
C ALA A 101 -18.61 32.13 27.71
N GLY A 102 -17.98 32.06 28.88
CA GLY A 102 -18.60 31.94 30.19
C GLY A 102 -17.56 32.29 31.25
N SER A 103 -17.52 33.57 31.59
CA SER A 103 -16.63 34.22 32.57
C SER A 103 -16.70 33.62 33.97
N MET A 104 -15.56 33.41 34.63
CA MET A 104 -15.50 33.36 36.10
C MET A 104 -14.20 34.00 36.61
N GLN A 105 -14.37 35.04 37.42
CA GLN A 105 -13.33 35.77 38.13
C GLN A 105 -12.74 34.90 39.24
N ILE A 106 -11.40 34.86 39.36
CA ILE A 106 -10.73 34.38 40.57
C ILE A 106 -10.21 35.61 41.33
N ARG A 107 -10.62 35.72 42.59
CA ARG A 107 -10.20 36.76 43.54
C ARG A 107 -8.87 36.38 44.19
N ASP A 108 -8.01 37.38 44.32
CA ASP A 108 -6.81 37.37 45.16
C ASP A 108 -7.14 37.15 46.65
N GLY A 109 -6.21 36.49 47.35
CA GLY A 109 -6.24 36.29 48.79
C GLY A 109 -4.85 35.97 49.32
N GLU A 110 -4.17 37.01 49.79
CA GLU A 110 -2.86 36.99 50.46
C GLU A 110 -2.83 36.18 51.76
N ARG A 111 -1.67 35.58 52.05
CA ARG A 111 -0.99 35.38 53.35
C ARG A 111 0.20 34.43 53.08
N GLY A 112 1.47 34.79 53.20
CA GLY A 112 2.17 35.48 54.27
C GLY A 112 3.14 34.47 54.91
N GLY A 113 4.44 34.53 54.61
CA GLY A 113 5.38 33.51 55.11
C GLY A 113 6.85 33.62 54.71
N ARG A 114 7.52 34.68 55.22
CA ARG A 114 8.96 34.81 55.56
C ARG A 114 10.04 34.32 54.59
N ASP A 115 10.75 35.29 54.05
CA ASP A 115 12.11 35.17 53.51
C ASP A 115 13.12 34.67 54.56
N ARG A 116 13.93 33.68 54.15
CA ARG A 116 15.28 33.47 54.65
C ARG A 116 16.21 33.46 53.45
N VAL A 117 17.11 34.44 53.42
CA VAL A 117 18.22 34.54 52.48
C VAL A 117 19.38 33.75 53.06
N ASP A 118 19.85 32.74 52.34
CA ASP A 118 21.22 32.22 52.47
C ASP A 118 21.74 31.75 51.09
N ARG A 119 22.73 32.51 50.62
CA ARG A 119 23.92 32.20 49.79
C ARG A 119 23.86 31.13 48.69
N GLU A 120 24.12 31.63 47.48
CA GLU A 120 24.92 31.05 46.39
C GLU A 120 24.99 29.51 46.30
N GLY A 121 24.13 28.97 45.44
CA GLY A 121 24.23 27.63 44.87
C GLY A 121 23.37 27.58 43.61
N GLU A 122 23.94 27.05 42.52
CA GLU A 122 23.38 27.03 41.17
C GLU A 122 21.86 26.78 41.12
N ARG A 123 21.14 27.65 40.39
CA ARG A 123 19.78 27.35 39.95
C ARG A 123 19.85 26.19 38.96
N VAL A 124 19.69 24.97 39.46
CA VAL A 124 19.24 23.84 38.67
C VAL A 124 17.85 24.21 38.17
N CYS A 125 17.74 24.55 36.89
CA CYS A 125 16.46 24.66 36.21
C CYS A 125 15.65 23.39 36.51
N PRO A 126 14.40 23.48 36.99
CA PRO A 126 13.58 22.29 37.12
C PRO A 126 13.48 21.66 35.73
N ARG A 127 14.01 20.44 35.57
CA ARG A 127 13.78 19.61 34.39
C ARG A 127 12.29 19.66 34.14
N ARG A 128 11.89 20.33 33.05
CA ARG A 128 10.53 20.21 32.52
C ARG A 128 10.24 18.72 32.48
N TYR A 129 9.12 18.32 33.06
CA TYR A 129 8.58 16.97 32.92
C TYR A 129 8.66 16.62 31.43
N THR A 130 9.63 15.81 31.04
CA THR A 130 9.64 15.18 29.73
C THR A 130 8.39 14.33 29.74
N SER A 131 7.45 14.63 28.85
CA SER A 131 6.43 13.66 28.44
C SER A 131 7.13 12.32 28.30
N GLN A 132 6.55 11.24 28.87
CA GLN A 132 7.18 9.93 28.72
C GLN A 132 7.53 9.73 27.24
N PRO A 133 8.77 9.28 26.92
CA PRO A 133 9.14 9.05 25.55
C PRO A 133 8.17 8.02 24.97
N TYR A 134 7.38 8.45 23.99
CA TYR A 134 6.47 7.57 23.25
C TYR A 134 7.05 7.28 21.88
N LYS A 135 6.55 6.24 21.24
CA LYS A 135 6.97 5.80 19.90
C LYS A 135 5.76 5.52 19.01
N ARG A 136 6.01 5.51 17.70
CA ARG A 136 5.07 5.04 16.70
C ARG A 136 5.43 3.60 16.36
N LEU A 137 4.50 2.68 16.57
CA LEU A 137 4.63 1.26 16.20
C LEU A 137 3.88 1.02 14.90
N ILE A 138 4.58 0.57 13.86
CA ILE A 138 4.03 0.41 12.52
C ILE A 138 4.08 -1.04 12.10
N ILE A 139 2.93 -1.62 11.75
CA ILE A 139 2.83 -2.93 11.11
C ILE A 139 2.64 -2.74 9.62
N CYS A 140 3.48 -3.39 8.81
CA CYS A 140 3.35 -3.45 7.36
C CYS A 140 3.17 -4.91 6.93
N ALA A 141 1.94 -5.33 6.66
CA ALA A 141 1.62 -6.70 6.25
C ALA A 141 1.38 -6.79 4.74
N ASP A 142 2.27 -7.44 4.01
CA ASP A 142 2.14 -7.55 2.55
C ASP A 142 1.19 -8.70 2.14
N GLY A 143 0.63 -8.60 0.94
CA GLY A 143 -0.17 -9.65 0.31
C GLY A 143 0.72 -10.74 -0.27
N THR A 144 0.34 -12.01 -0.16
CA THR A 144 1.09 -13.06 -0.87
C THR A 144 0.87 -12.90 -2.36
N TRP A 145 1.98 -12.89 -3.10
CA TRP A 145 2.21 -12.81 -4.55
C TRP A 145 3.48 -11.99 -4.79
N LEU A 146 3.83 -11.13 -3.83
CA LEU A 146 4.99 -10.26 -3.88
C LEU A 146 5.82 -10.54 -2.65
N ASP A 147 6.90 -11.29 -2.84
CA ASP A 147 7.97 -11.24 -1.88
C ASP A 147 9.09 -10.43 -2.49
N SER A 148 9.19 -9.17 -2.05
CA SER A 148 10.31 -8.30 -2.39
C SER A 148 11.59 -8.67 -1.62
N ASP A 149 11.47 -9.54 -0.60
CA ASP A 149 12.58 -9.95 0.27
C ASP A 149 13.08 -11.37 -0.05
N ASN A 150 12.40 -12.08 -0.95
CA ASN A 150 12.96 -13.25 -1.60
C ASN A 150 14.08 -12.79 -2.54
N GLY A 151 15.33 -13.06 -2.15
CA GLY A 151 16.49 -12.81 -2.99
C GLY A 151 16.30 -13.30 -4.42
N ASN A 152 16.75 -12.47 -5.38
CA ASN A 152 16.87 -12.73 -6.81
C ASN A 152 15.98 -13.87 -7.37
N LEU A 153 14.71 -13.58 -7.66
CA LEU A 153 13.93 -14.46 -8.53
C LEU A 153 14.53 -14.36 -9.93
N ASN A 154 15.22 -15.42 -10.38
CA ASN A 154 15.90 -15.50 -11.68
C ASN A 154 17.01 -14.46 -11.94
N GLY A 155 17.63 -13.91 -10.89
CA GLY A 155 18.68 -12.90 -11.03
C GLY A 155 18.18 -11.45 -11.12
N GLU A 156 16.87 -11.22 -10.97
CA GLU A 156 16.26 -9.88 -10.95
C GLU A 156 15.65 -9.58 -9.58
N ILE A 157 15.74 -8.32 -9.16
CA ILE A 157 15.11 -7.83 -7.93
C ILE A 157 13.61 -7.71 -8.20
N PRO A 158 12.74 -8.42 -7.45
CA PRO A 158 11.30 -8.36 -7.64
C PRO A 158 10.74 -6.93 -7.43
N THR A 159 9.82 -6.54 -8.30
CA THR A 159 9.14 -5.24 -8.21
C THR A 159 8.29 -5.18 -6.93
N PRO A 160 8.47 -4.19 -6.03
CA PRO A 160 7.84 -4.20 -4.72
C PRO A 160 6.35 -3.84 -4.75
N SER A 161 5.63 -4.27 -3.70
CA SER A 161 4.26 -3.81 -3.42
C SER A 161 4.26 -2.40 -2.82
N ASN A 162 3.10 -1.76 -2.76
CA ASN A 162 2.93 -0.49 -2.07
C ASN A 162 3.14 -0.59 -0.55
N VAL A 163 2.98 -1.77 0.05
CA VAL A 163 3.27 -1.99 1.48
C VAL A 163 4.79 -1.98 1.71
N THR A 164 5.56 -2.70 0.89
CA THR A 164 7.03 -2.67 0.92
C THR A 164 7.53 -1.24 0.69
N ARG A 165 6.95 -0.55 -0.30
CA ARG A 165 7.35 0.81 -0.65
C ARG A 165 7.05 1.80 0.46
N LEU A 166 5.88 1.70 1.09
CA LEU A 166 5.55 2.46 2.30
C LEU A 166 6.54 2.17 3.43
N ALA A 167 6.84 0.90 3.72
CA ALA A 167 7.79 0.52 4.77
C ALA A 167 9.17 1.14 4.54
N ARG A 168 9.62 1.23 3.28
CA ARG A 168 10.89 1.86 2.87
C ARG A 168 10.83 3.40 2.91
N ALA A 169 9.65 3.99 2.77
CA ALA A 169 9.44 5.43 2.80
C ALA A 169 9.39 5.99 4.23
N ILE A 170 9.01 5.21 5.23
CA ILE A 170 8.92 5.67 6.62
C ILE A 170 10.31 6.02 7.17
N LYS A 171 10.46 7.20 7.77
CA LYS A 171 11.71 7.59 8.45
C LYS A 171 11.86 6.77 9.74
N ALA A 172 13.08 6.40 10.12
CA ALA A 172 13.30 5.67 11.38
C ALA A 172 12.97 6.52 12.63
N GLU A 173 13.15 7.84 12.50
CA GLU A 173 12.80 8.85 13.50
C GLU A 173 12.10 9.99 12.77
N SER A 174 11.04 10.52 13.35
CA SER A 174 10.31 11.67 12.79
C SER A 174 11.03 12.99 13.06
N ASP A 175 10.57 14.05 12.39
CA ASP A 175 11.13 15.39 12.50
C ASP A 175 10.92 15.99 13.91
N ASP A 176 9.96 15.47 14.67
CA ASP A 176 9.75 15.76 16.10
C ASP A 176 10.53 14.83 17.05
N ASN A 177 11.50 14.05 16.55
CA ASN A 177 12.37 13.11 17.28
C ASN A 177 11.60 11.95 17.95
N VAL A 178 10.47 11.52 17.39
CA VAL A 178 9.71 10.36 17.85
C VAL A 178 10.16 9.12 17.08
N PRO A 179 10.61 8.04 17.75
CA PRO A 179 10.97 6.80 17.06
C PRO A 179 9.78 6.20 16.30
N GLN A 180 10.01 5.79 15.05
CA GLN A 180 9.00 5.13 14.20
C GLN A 180 9.46 3.69 13.89
N VAL A 181 8.99 2.75 14.69
CA VAL A 181 9.45 1.35 14.66
C VAL A 181 8.58 0.54 13.70
N VAL A 182 9.13 0.21 12.54
CA VAL A 182 8.47 -0.59 11.51
C VAL A 182 8.70 -2.08 11.74
N SER A 183 7.62 -2.86 11.73
CA SER A 183 7.62 -4.32 11.65
C SER A 183 6.97 -4.73 10.33
N TYR A 184 7.79 -5.31 9.44
CA TYR A 184 7.36 -5.77 8.13
C TYR A 184 7.12 -7.28 8.15
N HIS A 185 5.98 -7.72 7.61
CA HIS A 185 5.61 -9.11 7.46
C HIS A 185 5.40 -9.41 5.98
N SER A 186 6.21 -10.30 5.42
CA SER A 186 6.02 -10.78 4.05
C SER A 186 4.74 -11.61 3.92
N GLY A 187 4.15 -11.62 2.72
CA GLY A 187 2.90 -12.32 2.48
C GLY A 187 3.01 -13.84 2.65
N VAL A 188 1.94 -14.47 3.18
CA VAL A 188 1.83 -15.93 3.40
C VAL A 188 2.08 -16.71 2.10
N GLY A 189 3.29 -17.24 1.86
CA GLY A 189 3.58 -18.03 0.65
C GLY A 189 4.78 -17.55 -0.17
N SER A 190 5.69 -16.79 0.41
CA SER A 190 7.02 -16.51 -0.16
C SER A 190 7.80 -17.77 -0.61
N HIS A 191 7.46 -18.95 -0.10
CA HIS A 191 8.15 -20.19 -0.45
C HIS A 191 7.24 -21.14 -1.25
N GLY A 192 7.23 -21.01 -2.60
CA GLY A 192 6.70 -22.01 -3.55
C GLY A 192 5.34 -21.73 -4.22
N SER A 193 5.02 -22.50 -5.26
CA SER A 193 3.85 -22.31 -6.15
C SER A 193 2.51 -22.37 -5.40
N ILE A 194 1.81 -21.24 -5.42
CA ILE A 194 0.62 -20.88 -4.64
C ILE A 194 -0.60 -21.77 -4.91
N ILE A 195 -0.75 -22.31 -6.12
CA ILE A 195 -1.93 -23.11 -6.52
C ILE A 195 -2.05 -24.38 -5.68
N ASN A 196 -0.94 -25.05 -5.38
CA ASN A 196 -0.96 -26.30 -4.63
C ASN A 196 -1.30 -26.12 -3.15
N ARG A 197 -0.99 -24.96 -2.55
CA ARG A 197 -1.27 -24.68 -1.13
C ARG A 197 -2.71 -24.21 -0.89
N VAL A 198 -3.28 -23.50 -1.86
CA VAL A 198 -4.69 -23.08 -1.86
C VAL A 198 -5.64 -24.29 -1.84
N VAL A 199 -5.27 -25.39 -2.52
CA VAL A 199 -6.03 -26.65 -2.52
C VAL A 199 -5.81 -27.48 -1.24
N ALA A 200 -4.75 -27.20 -0.47
CA ALA A 200 -4.29 -28.04 0.64
C ALA A 200 -4.53 -27.46 2.06
N GLY A 201 -5.43 -26.50 2.25
CA GLY A 201 -5.82 -25.96 3.58
C GLY A 201 -4.78 -25.09 4.31
N ALA A 202 -3.52 -25.08 3.87
CA ALA A 202 -2.41 -24.38 4.54
C ALA A 202 -2.49 -22.83 4.52
N VAL A 203 -3.39 -22.23 3.75
CA VAL A 203 -3.50 -20.77 3.61
C VAL A 203 -4.12 -20.10 4.85
N GLY A 204 -5.13 -20.73 5.48
CA GLY A 204 -5.76 -20.20 6.69
C GLY A 204 -4.84 -20.22 7.91
N VAL A 205 -3.96 -21.22 7.99
CA VAL A 205 -2.95 -21.39 9.05
C VAL A 205 -1.95 -20.23 9.03
N GLY A 206 -1.38 -19.89 7.87
CA GLY A 206 -0.38 -18.82 7.76
C GLY A 206 -0.95 -17.41 8.01
N LEU A 207 -2.22 -17.17 7.66
CA LEU A 207 -2.87 -15.89 7.96
C LEU A 207 -3.05 -15.68 9.47
N ALA A 208 -3.51 -16.73 10.16
CA ALA A 208 -3.65 -16.75 11.62
C ALA A 208 -2.30 -16.60 12.34
N GLU A 209 -1.21 -17.06 11.75
CA GLU A 209 0.16 -16.85 12.23
C GLU A 209 0.57 -15.39 12.09
N ASN A 210 0.47 -14.80 10.90
CA ASN A 210 0.82 -13.39 10.68
C ASN A 210 0.07 -12.44 11.64
N VAL A 211 -1.24 -12.66 11.86
CA VAL A 211 -2.00 -11.83 12.82
C VAL A 211 -1.45 -11.96 14.24
N ARG A 212 -1.15 -13.19 14.70
CA ARG A 212 -0.61 -13.42 16.05
C ARG A 212 0.80 -12.86 16.21
N GLU A 213 1.64 -12.97 15.19
CA GLU A 213 3.01 -12.43 15.21
C GLU A 213 2.99 -10.90 15.28
N SER A 214 2.25 -10.23 14.39
CA SER A 214 2.13 -8.76 14.41
C SER A 214 1.49 -8.26 15.71
N TYR A 215 0.45 -8.94 16.20
CA TYR A 215 -0.15 -8.60 17.49
C TYR A 215 0.84 -8.80 18.65
N SER A 216 1.65 -9.87 18.62
CA SER A 216 2.70 -10.10 19.62
C SER A 216 3.80 -9.04 19.58
N PHE A 217 4.16 -8.56 18.39
CA PHE A 217 5.07 -7.41 18.25
C PHE A 217 4.50 -6.18 18.96
N LEU A 218 3.24 -5.83 18.69
CA LEU A 218 2.59 -4.70 19.35
C LEU A 218 2.55 -4.90 20.88
N ALA A 219 2.07 -6.06 21.34
CA ALA A 219 1.95 -6.39 22.76
C ALA A 219 3.27 -6.37 23.54
N ASN A 220 4.38 -6.75 22.90
CA ASN A 220 5.69 -6.74 23.55
C ASN A 220 6.33 -5.36 23.63
N ASN A 221 5.99 -4.47 22.69
CA ASN A 221 6.68 -3.19 22.51
C ASN A 221 5.85 -2.00 22.97
N TYR A 222 4.53 -2.11 23.05
CA TYR A 222 3.64 -1.00 23.40
C TYR A 222 3.78 -0.56 24.87
N THR A 223 3.88 0.74 25.04
CA THR A 223 3.74 1.46 26.32
C THR A 223 2.52 2.39 26.21
N PRO A 224 1.72 2.58 27.27
CA PRO A 224 0.63 3.54 27.26
C PRO A 224 1.09 4.93 26.76
N GLY A 225 0.44 5.43 25.72
CA GLY A 225 0.80 6.67 25.03
C GLY A 225 1.49 6.48 23.67
N ASP A 226 1.93 5.26 23.33
CA ASP A 226 2.42 4.96 21.99
C ASP A 226 1.29 5.01 20.95
N GLU A 227 1.65 5.31 19.70
CA GLU A 227 0.73 5.34 18.57
C GLU A 227 0.88 4.08 17.71
N ILE A 228 -0.23 3.48 17.28
CA ILE A 228 -0.23 2.26 16.45
C ILE A 228 -0.71 2.58 15.03
N PHE A 229 0.06 2.13 14.04
CA PHE A 229 -0.25 2.23 12.61
C PHE A 229 -0.23 0.83 12.00
N ILE A 230 -1.23 0.50 11.19
CA ILE A 230 -1.34 -0.83 10.59
C ILE A 230 -1.64 -0.68 9.10
N PHE A 231 -0.78 -1.26 8.27
CA PHE A 231 -0.88 -1.21 6.84
C PHE A 231 -0.94 -2.60 6.24
N GLY A 232 -1.66 -2.75 5.13
CA GLY A 232 -1.54 -3.98 4.37
C GLY A 232 -2.18 -3.98 2.99
N PHE A 233 -1.81 -4.97 2.19
CA PHE A 233 -2.32 -5.16 0.83
C PHE A 233 -2.93 -6.55 0.68
N SER A 234 -4.08 -6.69 0.01
CA SER A 234 -4.68 -7.99 -0.30
C SER A 234 -4.98 -8.83 0.96
N ARG A 235 -4.34 -9.99 1.11
CA ARG A 235 -4.35 -10.77 2.36
C ARG A 235 -3.68 -10.05 3.52
N GLY A 236 -2.63 -9.28 3.29
CA GLY A 236 -2.03 -8.42 4.30
C GLY A 236 -2.99 -7.33 4.77
N ALA A 237 -3.86 -6.81 3.90
CA ALA A 237 -4.93 -5.90 4.30
C ALA A 237 -5.96 -6.59 5.22
N PHE A 238 -6.25 -7.86 4.94
CA PHE A 238 -7.07 -8.67 5.81
C PHE A 238 -6.40 -8.92 7.18
N THR A 239 -5.10 -9.21 7.20
CA THR A 239 -4.28 -9.29 8.42
C THR A 239 -4.38 -7.98 9.22
N ALA A 240 -4.17 -6.83 8.56
CA ALA A 240 -4.23 -5.52 9.18
C ALA A 240 -5.57 -5.25 9.86
N ARG A 241 -6.67 -5.54 9.16
CA ARG A 241 -8.04 -5.43 9.70
C ARG A 241 -8.30 -6.39 10.85
N SER A 242 -7.77 -7.62 10.77
CA SER A 242 -7.92 -8.63 11.81
C SER A 242 -7.17 -8.26 13.10
N ILE A 243 -5.98 -7.66 12.98
CA ILE A 243 -5.23 -7.12 14.13
C ILE A 243 -6.05 -6.01 14.79
N ALA A 244 -6.59 -5.07 14.00
CA ALA A 244 -7.41 -3.98 14.51
C ALA A 244 -8.68 -4.48 15.22
N GLY A 245 -9.36 -5.47 14.64
CA GLY A 245 -10.52 -6.12 15.25
C GLY A 245 -10.17 -6.87 16.55
N LEU A 246 -9.00 -7.52 16.61
CA LEU A 246 -8.53 -8.18 17.83
C LEU A 246 -8.22 -7.18 18.94
N ILE A 247 -7.55 -6.06 18.62
CA ILE A 247 -7.31 -4.97 19.57
C ILE A 247 -8.64 -4.39 20.08
N GLY A 248 -9.61 -4.15 19.19
CA GLY A 248 -10.94 -3.68 19.60
C GLY A 248 -11.69 -4.67 20.50
N ALA A 249 -11.52 -5.98 20.28
CA ALA A 249 -12.22 -7.02 21.03
C ALA A 249 -11.65 -7.24 22.44
N VAL A 250 -10.32 -7.30 22.58
CA VAL A 250 -9.67 -7.71 23.85
C VAL A 250 -8.63 -6.72 24.38
N GLY A 251 -8.44 -5.58 23.73
CA GLY A 251 -7.34 -4.66 24.01
C GLY A 251 -6.01 -5.20 23.49
N LEU A 252 -4.91 -4.69 24.03
CA LEU A 252 -3.56 -5.16 23.75
C LEU A 252 -3.01 -5.98 24.93
N LEU A 253 -2.72 -7.27 24.71
CA LEU A 253 -2.24 -8.15 25.78
C LEU A 253 -0.95 -7.62 26.40
N THR A 254 -0.83 -7.73 27.72
CA THR A 254 0.43 -7.52 28.42
C THR A 254 1.31 -8.76 28.29
N LYS A 255 2.58 -8.66 28.68
CA LYS A 255 3.49 -9.82 28.78
C LYS A 255 2.93 -10.97 29.65
N ARG A 256 2.01 -10.67 30.58
CA ARG A 256 1.30 -11.68 31.38
C ARG A 256 0.16 -12.36 30.63
N GLY A 257 -0.53 -11.65 29.73
CA GLY A 257 -1.60 -12.21 28.91
C GLY A 257 -1.09 -12.95 27.66
N LEU A 258 0.06 -12.53 27.14
CA LEU A 258 0.59 -13.01 25.86
C LEU A 258 0.78 -14.54 25.75
N PRO A 259 1.14 -15.29 26.81
CA PRO A 259 1.18 -16.76 26.76
C PRO A 259 -0.15 -17.41 26.34
N TYR A 260 -1.27 -16.71 26.57
CA TYR A 260 -2.62 -17.17 26.24
C TYR A 260 -3.14 -16.62 24.90
N LEU A 261 -2.30 -15.91 24.13
CA LEU A 261 -2.71 -15.33 22.85
C LEU A 261 -3.36 -16.36 21.91
N PRO A 262 -2.82 -17.58 21.71
CA PRO A 262 -3.46 -18.57 20.82
C PRO A 262 -4.89 -18.93 21.25
N GLU A 263 -5.12 -19.07 22.56
CA GLU A 263 -6.44 -19.37 23.13
C GLU A 263 -7.40 -18.18 23.00
N ILE A 264 -6.97 -16.99 23.43
CA ILE A 264 -7.76 -15.76 23.35
C ILE A 264 -8.14 -15.46 21.89
N PHE A 265 -7.19 -15.64 20.99
CA PHE A 265 -7.40 -15.46 19.56
C PHE A 265 -8.43 -16.43 19.00
N ARG A 266 -8.42 -17.69 19.43
CA ARG A 266 -9.43 -18.67 19.05
C ARG A 266 -10.80 -18.30 19.64
N ASP A 267 -10.87 -17.91 20.91
CA ASP A 267 -12.12 -17.47 21.52
C ASP A 267 -12.74 -16.28 20.77
N VAL A 268 -11.93 -15.28 20.40
CA VAL A 268 -12.38 -14.10 19.65
C VAL A 268 -12.85 -14.48 18.24
N ARG A 269 -12.17 -15.44 17.58
CA ARG A 269 -12.60 -15.95 16.27
C ARG A 269 -13.95 -16.65 16.31
N HIS A 270 -14.21 -17.43 17.36
CA HIS A 270 -15.44 -18.20 17.50
C HIS A 270 -16.51 -17.52 18.37
N ARG A 271 -16.35 -16.23 18.71
CA ARG A 271 -17.21 -15.52 19.69
C ARG A 271 -18.69 -15.45 19.33
N HIS A 272 -19.04 -15.70 18.07
CA HIS A 272 -20.40 -15.70 17.55
C HIS A 272 -20.93 -17.10 17.22
N ASP A 273 -20.12 -18.14 17.40
CA ASP A 273 -20.52 -19.54 17.21
C ASP A 273 -21.17 -20.06 18.50
N PRO A 274 -22.48 -20.35 18.51
CA PRO A 274 -23.17 -20.84 19.71
C PRO A 274 -22.75 -22.26 20.10
N HIS A 275 -22.05 -22.98 19.22
CA HIS A 275 -21.58 -24.35 19.45
C HIS A 275 -20.10 -24.43 19.80
N TYR A 276 -19.38 -23.31 19.81
CA TYR A 276 -17.97 -23.28 20.14
C TYR A 276 -17.73 -23.64 21.62
N GLN A 277 -16.83 -24.61 21.84
CA GLN A 277 -16.31 -24.96 23.15
C GLN A 277 -14.82 -24.67 23.18
N PRO A 278 -14.33 -23.84 24.13
CA PRO A 278 -12.90 -23.59 24.26
C PRO A 278 -12.14 -24.89 24.56
N MET A 279 -11.01 -25.14 23.89
CA MET A 279 -10.16 -26.30 24.23
C MET A 279 -9.58 -26.18 25.64
N THR A 280 -9.39 -24.95 26.14
CA THR A 280 -8.97 -24.71 27.53
C THR A 280 -9.98 -23.77 28.23
N PRO A 281 -11.08 -24.31 28.79
CA PRO A 281 -12.16 -23.50 29.37
C PRO A 281 -11.73 -22.66 30.57
N ASP A 282 -10.66 -23.07 31.27
CA ASP A 282 -10.11 -22.36 32.42
C ASP A 282 -8.88 -21.48 32.11
N GLN A 283 -8.52 -21.29 30.83
CA GLN A 283 -7.47 -20.37 30.40
C GLN A 283 -8.04 -19.33 29.43
N PRO A 284 -7.68 -18.03 29.53
CA PRO A 284 -6.62 -17.48 30.39
C PRO A 284 -7.00 -17.37 31.87
N TYR A 285 -8.26 -17.58 32.24
CA TYR A 285 -8.70 -17.62 33.63
C TYR A 285 -9.93 -18.51 33.82
N LYS A 286 -10.11 -19.00 35.04
CA LYS A 286 -11.24 -19.87 35.43
C LYS A 286 -12.59 -19.24 35.12
N ASN A 287 -13.51 -20.06 34.60
CA ASN A 287 -14.87 -19.65 34.24
C ASN A 287 -14.92 -18.43 33.30
N LYS A 288 -14.06 -18.41 32.26
CA LYS A 288 -14.12 -17.34 31.25
C LYS A 288 -15.47 -17.40 30.52
N PRO A 289 -16.12 -16.25 30.28
CA PRO A 289 -17.34 -16.20 29.47
C PRO A 289 -16.99 -16.32 27.97
N SER A 290 -17.98 -16.20 27.09
CA SER A 290 -17.71 -16.02 25.66
C SER A 290 -16.95 -14.72 25.40
N ALA A 291 -16.07 -14.68 24.40
CA ALA A 291 -15.36 -13.46 24.01
C ALA A 291 -16.26 -12.36 23.42
N SER A 292 -17.54 -12.64 23.17
CA SER A 292 -18.55 -11.63 22.83
C SER A 292 -19.16 -10.94 24.04
N ASP A 293 -18.96 -11.49 25.25
CA ASP A 293 -19.40 -10.88 26.50
C ASP A 293 -18.36 -9.83 26.96
N PRO A 294 -18.74 -8.58 27.26
CA PRO A 294 -17.82 -7.55 27.75
C PRO A 294 -17.04 -7.97 29.00
N SER A 295 -17.62 -8.81 29.86
CA SER A 295 -16.94 -9.32 31.05
C SER A 295 -15.73 -10.21 30.73
N TYR A 296 -15.60 -10.71 29.49
CA TYR A 296 -14.42 -11.42 29.01
C TYR A 296 -13.16 -10.55 29.10
N LYS A 297 -13.21 -9.37 28.46
CA LYS A 297 -12.09 -8.43 28.42
C LYS A 297 -11.89 -7.74 29.76
N ASP A 298 -12.95 -7.48 30.52
CA ASP A 298 -12.82 -6.97 31.89
C ASP A 298 -12.12 -7.99 32.80
N GLY A 299 -12.38 -9.27 32.59
CA GLY A 299 -11.72 -10.37 33.30
C GLY A 299 -10.22 -10.43 33.02
N LEU A 300 -9.80 -10.18 31.77
CA LEU A 300 -8.40 -10.01 31.40
C LEU A 300 -7.79 -8.77 32.07
N ALA A 301 -8.48 -7.64 32.03
CA ALA A 301 -8.00 -6.36 32.53
C ALA A 301 -7.84 -6.35 34.06
N ARG A 302 -8.81 -6.89 34.82
CA ARG A 302 -8.70 -7.04 36.29
C ARG A 302 -7.50 -7.89 36.71
N ARG A 303 -7.11 -8.82 35.84
CA ARG A 303 -5.93 -9.67 36.01
C ARG A 303 -4.72 -9.08 35.32
N GLY A 304 -4.75 -7.81 34.91
CA GLY A 304 -3.75 -7.09 34.10
C GLY A 304 -3.05 -7.94 33.05
N MET A 305 -3.83 -8.74 32.33
CA MET A 305 -3.42 -9.52 31.17
C MET A 305 -3.59 -8.74 29.87
N THR A 306 -4.30 -7.61 29.90
CA THR A 306 -4.52 -6.74 28.75
C THR A 306 -4.56 -5.27 29.18
N ILE A 307 -4.24 -4.38 28.24
CA ILE A 307 -4.48 -2.94 28.29
C ILE A 307 -5.70 -2.68 27.42
N LEU A 308 -6.76 -2.14 28.01
CA LEU A 308 -7.98 -1.77 27.29
C LEU A 308 -7.85 -0.36 26.71
N ASP A 309 -8.80 -0.01 25.84
CA ASP A 309 -8.93 1.33 25.27
C ASP A 309 -7.66 1.82 24.55
N VAL A 310 -7.01 0.88 23.85
CA VAL A 310 -5.86 1.17 22.99
C VAL A 310 -6.36 1.62 21.62
N ASP A 311 -6.12 2.88 21.29
CA ASP A 311 -6.47 3.46 20.00
C ASP A 311 -5.43 3.14 18.92
N ILE A 312 -5.91 2.94 17.70
CA ILE A 312 -5.13 2.73 16.49
C ILE A 312 -5.23 4.01 15.66
N LYS A 313 -4.07 4.63 15.43
CA LYS A 313 -3.98 5.93 14.76
C LYS A 313 -4.42 5.85 13.31
N VAL A 314 -3.93 4.83 12.59
CA VAL A 314 -4.25 4.61 11.18
C VAL A 314 -4.35 3.12 10.88
N VAL A 315 -5.40 2.73 10.16
CA VAL A 315 -5.44 1.50 9.36
C VAL A 315 -5.52 1.88 7.88
N GLY A 316 -4.42 1.65 7.15
CA GLY A 316 -4.31 1.97 5.72
C GLY A 316 -4.17 0.71 4.88
N VAL A 317 -5.12 0.44 3.99
CA VAL A 317 -5.14 -0.82 3.23
C VAL A 317 -5.27 -0.61 1.72
N TRP A 318 -4.61 -1.49 0.96
CA TRP A 318 -4.81 -1.63 -0.47
C TRP A 318 -5.62 -2.90 -0.75
N ASP A 319 -6.72 -2.73 -1.45
CA ASP A 319 -7.58 -3.73 -2.08
C ASP A 319 -7.82 -4.98 -1.22
N THR A 320 -8.43 -4.79 -0.05
CA THR A 320 -8.81 -5.92 0.83
C THR A 320 -9.73 -6.88 0.07
N VAL A 321 -9.34 -8.15 -0.02
CA VAL A 321 -10.15 -9.20 -0.62
C VAL A 321 -10.95 -9.94 0.46
N GLY A 322 -12.27 -9.95 0.32
CA GLY A 322 -13.20 -10.50 1.32
C GLY A 322 -13.40 -12.01 1.23
N SER A 323 -13.02 -12.64 0.11
CA SER A 323 -13.23 -14.06 -0.14
C SER A 323 -11.91 -14.81 -0.23
N LEU A 324 -11.50 -15.45 0.86
CA LEU A 324 -10.80 -16.73 0.75
C LEU A 324 -11.79 -17.87 0.96
N GLY A 325 -12.90 -17.83 0.23
CA GLY A 325 -13.60 -19.05 -0.13
C GLY A 325 -13.03 -19.49 -1.46
N LEU A 326 -12.43 -20.68 -1.54
CA LEU A 326 -12.25 -21.36 -2.82
C LEU A 326 -13.58 -21.25 -3.59
N PRO A 327 -13.61 -20.88 -4.89
CA PRO A 327 -14.85 -20.96 -5.65
C PRO A 327 -15.44 -22.36 -5.45
N ARG A 328 -16.73 -22.44 -5.11
CA ARG A 328 -17.44 -23.71 -5.01
C ARG A 328 -17.51 -24.30 -6.41
N ILE A 329 -16.50 -25.10 -6.77
CA ILE A 329 -16.49 -25.83 -8.03
C ILE A 329 -17.47 -26.98 -7.84
N PRO A 330 -18.61 -27.03 -8.57
CA PRO A 330 -19.68 -27.99 -8.30
C PRO A 330 -19.21 -29.45 -8.31
N VAL A 331 -18.19 -29.75 -9.12
CA VAL A 331 -17.56 -31.07 -9.18
C VAL A 331 -16.80 -31.40 -7.89
N LEU A 332 -16.04 -30.46 -7.32
CA LEU A 332 -15.25 -30.66 -6.10
C LEU A 332 -16.12 -30.74 -4.84
N THR A 333 -17.21 -29.96 -4.79
CA THR A 333 -18.21 -30.04 -3.71
C THR A 333 -18.93 -31.39 -3.70
N ARG A 334 -19.18 -31.98 -4.88
CA ARG A 334 -19.91 -33.26 -5.01
C ARG A 334 -19.07 -34.49 -4.63
N ILE A 335 -17.74 -34.38 -4.68
CA ILE A 335 -16.80 -35.46 -4.31
C ILE A 335 -16.29 -35.35 -2.87
N GLY A 336 -16.84 -34.44 -2.06
CA GLY A 336 -16.55 -34.35 -0.62
C GLY A 336 -15.15 -33.85 -0.26
N ILE A 337 -14.38 -33.35 -1.24
CA ILE A 337 -13.01 -32.83 -1.02
C ILE A 337 -13.05 -31.39 -0.48
N GLN A 338 -14.16 -30.68 -0.67
CA GLN A 338 -14.36 -29.34 -0.14
C GLN A 338 -15.09 -29.44 1.21
N GLY A 339 -14.32 -29.59 2.29
CA GLY A 339 -14.84 -29.58 3.67
C GLY A 339 -15.34 -28.21 4.11
N ASP A 340 -15.93 -28.15 5.32
CA ASP A 340 -16.47 -26.95 5.99
C ASP A 340 -15.45 -25.82 6.23
N GLU A 341 -14.18 -25.98 5.82
CA GLU A 341 -13.09 -25.00 5.93
C GLU A 341 -13.37 -23.67 5.21
N SER A 342 -14.36 -23.61 4.32
CA SER A 342 -14.86 -22.34 3.77
C SER A 342 -15.46 -21.39 4.83
N ARG A 343 -15.81 -21.90 6.02
CA ARG A 343 -16.23 -21.12 7.19
C ARG A 343 -15.06 -20.54 7.99
N GLU A 344 -13.83 -21.04 7.82
CA GLU A 344 -12.70 -20.62 8.67
C GLU A 344 -12.20 -19.19 8.37
N MET A 345 -12.55 -18.62 7.22
CA MET A 345 -12.04 -17.32 6.77
C MET A 345 -13.10 -16.20 6.74
N SER A 346 -14.37 -16.52 6.99
CA SER A 346 -15.48 -15.55 7.03
C SER A 346 -15.64 -14.81 8.37
N PHE A 347 -14.88 -15.16 9.41
CA PHE A 347 -15.15 -14.70 10.79
C PHE A 347 -14.01 -13.94 11.47
N TRP A 348 -13.24 -13.21 10.69
CA TRP A 348 -12.44 -12.13 11.23
C TRP A 348 -13.32 -10.90 11.25
N ASP A 349 -13.48 -10.28 12.41
CA ASP A 349 -14.23 -9.03 12.58
C ASP A 349 -13.46 -7.91 11.88
N THR A 350 -13.59 -7.91 10.56
CA THR A 350 -13.02 -6.94 9.64
C THR A 350 -13.90 -5.70 9.55
N LYS A 351 -14.98 -5.63 10.35
CA LYS A 351 -15.82 -4.44 10.48
C LYS A 351 -14.98 -3.29 11.02
N LEU A 352 -15.46 -2.07 10.77
CA LEU A 352 -14.80 -0.88 11.26
C LEU A 352 -14.98 -0.81 12.79
N SER A 353 -13.89 -0.94 13.53
CA SER A 353 -13.87 -0.85 14.99
C SER A 353 -13.78 0.61 15.45
N ASP A 354 -14.39 0.93 16.59
CA ASP A 354 -14.33 2.27 17.19
C ASP A 354 -12.93 2.66 17.71
N CYS A 355 -12.05 1.68 17.93
CA CYS A 355 -10.65 1.95 18.29
C CYS A 355 -9.80 2.45 17.11
N ILE A 356 -10.35 2.54 15.89
CA ILE A 356 -9.62 3.05 14.73
C ILE A 356 -9.94 4.54 14.56
N GLU A 357 -8.93 5.42 14.66
CA GLU A 357 -9.13 6.86 14.42
C GLU A 357 -9.30 7.19 12.92
N ASN A 358 -8.45 6.60 12.07
CA ASN A 358 -8.42 6.86 10.63
C ASN A 358 -8.36 5.54 9.85
N ALA A 359 -9.29 5.33 8.92
CA ALA A 359 -9.35 4.15 8.08
C ALA A 359 -9.35 4.55 6.61
N PHE A 360 -8.32 4.12 5.89
CA PHE A 360 -8.09 4.47 4.48
C PHE A 360 -8.00 3.19 3.65
N GLN A 361 -8.81 3.07 2.60
CA GLN A 361 -8.79 1.92 1.70
C GLN A 361 -8.69 2.36 0.24
N ALA A 362 -7.66 1.91 -0.47
CA ALA A 362 -7.57 2.03 -1.93
C ALA A 362 -8.15 0.77 -2.59
N LEU A 363 -9.02 0.91 -3.58
CA LEU A 363 -9.74 -0.20 -4.23
C LEU A 363 -9.48 -0.23 -5.74
N ALA A 364 -9.33 -1.43 -6.31
CA ALA A 364 -9.17 -1.64 -7.74
C ALA A 364 -10.53 -1.71 -8.46
N LEU A 365 -10.75 -0.88 -9.49
CA LEU A 365 -12.01 -0.83 -10.22
C LEU A 365 -12.14 -1.93 -11.28
N GLU A 366 -11.05 -2.33 -11.94
CA GLU A 366 -11.06 -3.31 -13.03
C GLU A 366 -10.74 -4.75 -12.60
N GLU A 367 -10.63 -5.01 -11.30
CA GLU A 367 -10.44 -6.38 -10.82
C GLU A 367 -11.75 -7.20 -10.97
N ARG A 368 -11.73 -8.19 -11.85
CA ARG A 368 -12.90 -9.00 -12.21
C ARG A 368 -12.91 -10.40 -11.62
N ARG A 369 -11.82 -10.87 -11.01
CA ARG A 369 -11.76 -12.23 -10.46
C ARG A 369 -12.75 -12.33 -9.30
N THR A 370 -13.73 -13.23 -9.39
CA THR A 370 -14.73 -13.43 -8.32
C THR A 370 -14.10 -13.73 -6.96
N ALA A 371 -12.97 -14.45 -6.94
CA ALA A 371 -12.20 -14.74 -5.73
C ALA A 371 -11.51 -13.50 -5.10
N PHE A 372 -11.54 -12.36 -5.79
CA PHE A 372 -11.02 -11.07 -5.35
C PHE A 372 -12.16 -10.07 -5.14
N ALA A 373 -13.32 -10.52 -4.64
CA ALA A 373 -14.40 -9.63 -4.26
C ALA A 373 -13.89 -8.61 -3.20
N PRO A 374 -14.15 -7.30 -3.37
CA PRO A 374 -13.63 -6.29 -2.45
C PRO A 374 -14.39 -6.31 -1.13
N ALA A 375 -13.66 -6.18 -0.02
CA ALA A 375 -14.25 -6.03 1.30
C ALA A 375 -14.42 -4.53 1.63
N VAL A 376 -15.50 -3.93 1.14
CA VAL A 376 -15.85 -2.52 1.43
C VAL A 376 -16.27 -2.38 2.90
N TRP A 377 -15.78 -1.35 3.58
CA TRP A 377 -16.21 -1.00 4.93
C TRP A 377 -17.58 -0.32 4.93
N GLU A 378 -18.40 -0.67 5.91
CA GLU A 378 -19.56 0.10 6.35
C GLU A 378 -19.20 0.79 7.66
N LYS A 379 -19.51 2.08 7.78
CA LYS A 379 -19.29 2.83 9.01
C LYS A 379 -20.51 2.68 9.95
N PRO A 380 -20.34 2.06 11.14
CA PRO A 380 -21.45 1.93 12.09
C PRO A 380 -21.94 3.29 12.59
N ARG A 381 -23.23 3.37 12.95
CA ARG A 381 -23.80 4.59 13.52
C ARG A 381 -23.09 4.94 14.83
N GLY A 382 -22.61 6.18 14.94
CA GLY A 382 -21.91 6.67 16.13
C GLY A 382 -20.40 6.42 16.12
N ASN A 383 -19.89 5.63 15.16
CA ASN A 383 -18.46 5.44 14.98
C ASN A 383 -17.78 6.77 14.58
N ARG A 384 -16.66 7.08 15.23
CA ARG A 384 -15.93 8.35 15.07
C ARG A 384 -14.80 8.28 14.04
N THR A 385 -14.54 7.11 13.48
CA THR A 385 -13.44 6.87 12.53
C THR A 385 -13.58 7.77 11.31
N ARG A 386 -12.48 8.37 10.88
CA ARG A 386 -12.38 9.04 9.57
C ARG A 386 -12.20 7.97 8.50
N LEU A 387 -13.29 7.58 7.85
CA LEU A 387 -13.31 6.57 6.81
C LEU A 387 -13.18 7.21 5.42
N ARG A 388 -12.26 6.72 4.59
CA ARG A 388 -12.21 7.00 3.15
C ARG A 388 -11.90 5.74 2.37
N GLN A 389 -12.73 5.44 1.38
CA GLN A 389 -12.52 4.31 0.48
C GLN A 389 -12.48 4.84 -0.95
N VAL A 390 -11.36 4.69 -1.66
CA VAL A 390 -11.15 5.35 -2.95
C VAL A 390 -10.90 4.32 -4.04
N TRP A 391 -11.69 4.38 -5.11
CA TRP A 391 -11.58 3.54 -6.30
C TRP A 391 -10.56 4.10 -7.29
N PHE A 392 -9.59 3.28 -7.67
CA PHE A 392 -8.52 3.59 -8.61
C PHE A 392 -8.63 2.72 -9.87
N PRO A 393 -8.13 3.19 -11.03
CA PRO A 393 -8.12 2.39 -12.24
C PRO A 393 -7.12 1.24 -12.11
N GLY A 394 -7.41 0.15 -12.80
CA GLY A 394 -6.61 -1.06 -12.91
C GLY A 394 -7.10 -2.22 -12.05
N VAL A 395 -6.37 -3.33 -12.16
CA VAL A 395 -6.62 -4.56 -11.40
C VAL A 395 -5.93 -4.52 -10.03
N HIS A 396 -6.09 -5.57 -9.23
CA HIS A 396 -5.56 -5.68 -7.87
C HIS A 396 -4.11 -5.19 -7.68
N SER A 397 -3.19 -5.63 -8.55
CA SER A 397 -1.77 -5.25 -8.49
C SER A 397 -1.45 -3.89 -9.13
N ASN A 398 -2.36 -3.31 -9.93
CA ASN A 398 -2.22 -1.91 -10.34
C ASN A 398 -2.43 -0.96 -9.16
N VAL A 399 -3.25 -1.34 -8.18
CA VAL A 399 -3.54 -0.53 -6.98
C VAL A 399 -2.62 -0.87 -5.82
N GLY A 400 -2.32 -2.16 -5.60
CA GLY A 400 -1.43 -2.60 -4.52
C GLY A 400 0.05 -2.64 -4.87
N GLY A 401 0.42 -2.43 -6.14
CA GLY A 401 1.79 -2.57 -6.63
C GLY A 401 2.17 -4.00 -7.01
N GLY A 402 3.45 -4.16 -7.35
CA GLY A 402 4.04 -5.43 -7.79
C GLY A 402 3.95 -5.77 -9.28
N LEU A 403 3.54 -4.83 -10.13
CA LEU A 403 3.68 -4.98 -11.59
C LEU A 403 4.87 -4.16 -12.08
N ASP A 404 5.53 -4.58 -13.16
CA ASP A 404 6.67 -3.82 -13.67
C ASP A 404 6.30 -2.38 -14.07
N ASP A 405 5.11 -2.18 -14.65
CA ASP A 405 4.54 -0.86 -14.86
C ASP A 405 3.85 -0.39 -13.57
N GLN A 406 4.54 0.48 -12.83
CA GLN A 406 4.12 1.03 -11.55
C GLN A 406 3.39 2.37 -11.68
N ASN A 407 3.10 2.87 -12.89
CA ASN A 407 2.48 4.19 -13.07
C ASN A 407 1.16 4.33 -12.28
N LEU A 408 0.27 3.32 -12.31
CA LEU A 408 -0.98 3.33 -11.54
C LEU A 408 -0.76 3.11 -10.04
N ALA A 409 0.20 2.26 -9.67
CA ALA A 409 0.51 1.95 -8.28
C ALA A 409 1.17 3.15 -7.57
N ASN A 410 1.91 4.00 -8.30
CA ASN A 410 2.45 5.26 -7.81
C ASN A 410 1.31 6.21 -7.38
N ILE A 411 0.20 6.22 -8.10
CA ILE A 411 -0.95 7.08 -7.79
C ILE A 411 -1.62 6.65 -6.49
N SER A 412 -1.92 5.35 -6.34
CA SER A 412 -2.51 4.83 -5.10
C SER A 412 -1.55 4.89 -3.91
N LEU A 413 -0.23 4.80 -4.14
CA LEU A 413 0.78 5.03 -3.11
C LEU A 413 0.79 6.50 -2.69
N ALA A 414 0.89 7.43 -3.64
CA ALA A 414 0.88 8.87 -3.37
C ALA A 414 -0.36 9.31 -2.59
N TRP A 415 -1.51 8.74 -2.93
CA TRP A 415 -2.76 8.95 -2.19
C TRP A 415 -2.64 8.51 -0.74
N MET A 416 -2.21 7.26 -0.49
CA MET A 416 -2.07 6.74 0.87
C MET A 416 -1.05 7.54 1.67
N LEU A 417 0.13 7.81 1.08
CA LEU A 417 1.18 8.62 1.71
C LEU A 417 0.65 10.01 2.10
N SER A 418 -0.17 10.63 1.24
CA SER A 418 -0.81 11.90 1.56
C SER A 418 -1.84 11.80 2.68
N GLN A 419 -2.58 10.70 2.79
CA GLN A 419 -3.52 10.50 3.90
C GLN A 419 -2.82 10.40 5.25
N ILE A 420 -1.63 9.79 5.27
CA ILE A 420 -0.91 9.50 6.53
C ILE A 420 0.14 10.54 6.90
N ALA A 421 0.58 11.38 5.97
CA ALA A 421 1.58 12.43 6.22
C ALA A 421 1.28 13.34 7.42
N PRO A 422 0.02 13.66 7.79
CA PRO A 422 -0.27 14.41 9.01
C PRO A 422 0.03 13.67 10.33
N PHE A 423 0.27 12.36 10.28
CA PHE A 423 0.38 11.48 11.44
C PHE A 423 1.70 10.68 11.49
N LEU A 424 2.34 10.46 10.34
CA LEU A 424 3.51 9.61 10.20
C LEU A 424 4.51 10.25 9.25
N ASP A 425 5.75 10.41 9.72
CA ASP A 425 6.79 11.06 8.92
C ASP A 425 7.42 10.09 7.94
N ILE A 426 7.35 10.47 6.67
CA ILE A 426 7.84 9.72 5.53
C ILE A 426 8.85 10.57 4.75
N GLN A 427 9.74 9.90 4.03
CA GLN A 427 10.70 10.54 3.13
C GLN A 427 9.94 11.21 1.98
N THR A 428 9.90 12.55 1.99
CA THR A 428 9.11 13.33 1.02
C THR A 428 9.54 13.12 -0.43
N GLY A 429 10.85 12.95 -0.67
CA GLY A 429 11.39 12.66 -2.00
C GLY A 429 11.06 11.27 -2.53
N TYR A 430 10.57 10.35 -1.68
CA TYR A 430 10.37 8.95 -2.06
C TYR A 430 9.43 8.81 -3.26
N ILE A 431 8.29 9.52 -3.27
CA ILE A 431 7.32 9.39 -4.36
C ILE A 431 7.87 9.87 -5.71
N ARG A 432 8.76 10.88 -5.67
CA ARG A 432 9.46 11.38 -6.85
C ARG A 432 10.44 10.34 -7.39
N ASP A 433 11.23 9.72 -6.51
CA ASP A 433 12.15 8.64 -6.90
C ASP A 433 11.40 7.49 -7.55
N GLN A 434 10.24 7.13 -6.99
CA GLN A 434 9.35 6.12 -7.57
C GLN A 434 8.79 6.48 -8.95
N ALA A 435 8.55 7.77 -9.22
CA ALA A 435 8.13 8.24 -10.54
C ALA A 435 9.30 8.15 -11.55
N ILE A 436 10.52 8.48 -11.11
CA ILE A 436 11.75 8.38 -11.90
C ILE A 436 12.05 6.91 -12.24
N ASP A 437 11.98 6.00 -11.27
CA ASP A 437 12.21 4.56 -11.47
C ASP A 437 11.23 3.99 -12.51
N ASN A 438 9.95 4.35 -12.41
CA ASN A 438 8.95 3.91 -13.38
C ASN A 438 9.17 4.53 -14.77
N HIS A 439 9.67 5.76 -14.86
CA HIS A 439 10.07 6.37 -16.13
C HIS A 439 11.26 5.62 -16.76
N GLN A 440 12.27 5.29 -15.96
CA GLN A 440 13.42 4.50 -16.39
C GLN A 440 13.01 3.11 -16.88
N TYR A 441 12.07 2.45 -16.19
CA TYR A 441 11.51 1.17 -16.64
C TYR A 441 10.98 1.25 -18.08
N TYR A 442 10.25 2.32 -18.44
CA TYR A 442 9.79 2.47 -19.82
C TYR A 442 10.97 2.59 -20.80
N LEU A 443 11.94 3.45 -20.49
CA LEU A 443 13.10 3.66 -21.36
C LEU A 443 13.94 2.40 -21.57
N THR A 444 14.24 1.67 -20.49
CA THR A 444 15.08 0.45 -20.54
C THR A 444 14.38 -0.72 -21.21
N THR A 445 13.04 -0.76 -21.18
CA THR A 445 12.23 -1.77 -21.88
C THR A 445 11.82 -1.36 -23.30
N GLY A 446 12.33 -0.22 -23.81
CA GLY A 446 12.02 0.28 -25.15
C GLY A 446 10.57 0.74 -25.31
N ARG A 447 9.88 1.04 -24.20
CA ARG A 447 8.51 1.54 -24.17
C ARG A 447 8.50 3.07 -24.07
N LYS A 448 7.48 3.69 -24.66
CA LYS A 448 7.26 5.13 -24.49
C LYS A 448 6.74 5.39 -23.06
N PRO A 449 7.29 6.36 -22.32
CA PRO A 449 6.71 6.82 -21.07
C PRO A 449 5.23 7.18 -21.23
N ARG A 450 4.41 6.69 -20.31
CA ARG A 450 2.96 6.89 -20.34
C ARG A 450 2.58 8.11 -19.50
N PRO A 451 1.55 8.89 -19.92
CA PRO A 451 0.99 9.97 -19.12
C PRO A 451 0.51 9.52 -17.74
N TRP A 452 0.29 10.49 -16.85
CA TRP A 452 -0.31 10.24 -15.54
C TRP A 452 -1.68 9.56 -15.68
N GLY A 453 -1.89 8.47 -14.94
CA GLY A 453 -3.14 7.69 -14.96
C GLY A 453 -3.27 6.71 -16.14
N PHE A 454 -2.30 6.65 -17.04
CA PHE A 454 -2.36 5.85 -18.28
C PHE A 454 -1.51 4.56 -18.23
N GLY A 455 -0.95 4.24 -17.06
CA GLY A 455 -0.24 2.98 -16.82
C GLY A 455 -0.99 1.75 -17.32
N LYS A 456 -0.25 0.71 -17.72
CA LYS A 456 -0.85 -0.50 -18.30
C LYS A 456 -1.77 -1.21 -17.30
N ILE A 457 -3.01 -1.47 -17.72
CA ILE A 457 -3.93 -2.35 -16.98
C ILE A 457 -3.78 -3.74 -17.57
N THR A 458 -3.33 -4.70 -16.77
CA THR A 458 -3.15 -6.08 -17.22
C THR A 458 -4.43 -6.88 -17.02
N ASN A 459 -4.78 -7.75 -17.97
CA ASN A 459 -5.90 -8.66 -17.77
C ASN A 459 -5.54 -9.73 -16.72
N SER A 460 -6.23 -9.67 -15.56
CA SER A 460 -6.04 -10.60 -14.44
C SER A 460 -6.75 -11.95 -14.61
N MET A 461 -7.67 -12.08 -15.58
CA MET A 461 -8.45 -13.28 -15.88
C MET A 461 -7.69 -14.26 -16.78
N LYS A 462 -6.50 -14.72 -16.36
CA LYS A 462 -5.67 -15.68 -17.12
C LYS A 462 -5.50 -17.01 -16.37
N GLY A 463 -5.41 -18.11 -17.12
CA GLY A 463 -5.15 -19.44 -16.57
C GLY A 463 -6.26 -19.94 -15.64
N VAL A 464 -5.87 -20.55 -14.52
CA VAL A 464 -6.81 -21.10 -13.52
C VAL A 464 -7.78 -20.08 -12.95
N TYR A 465 -7.44 -18.78 -12.96
CA TYR A 465 -8.29 -17.70 -12.48
C TYR A 465 -9.49 -17.41 -13.37
N ALA A 466 -9.46 -17.83 -14.64
CA ALA A 466 -10.61 -17.71 -15.54
C ALA A 466 -11.73 -18.72 -15.20
N ILE A 467 -11.41 -19.80 -14.47
CA ILE A 467 -12.34 -20.90 -14.17
C ILE A 467 -13.39 -20.48 -13.13
N GLY A 468 -13.09 -19.49 -12.28
CA GLY A 468 -13.99 -18.99 -11.23
C GLY A 468 -15.04 -17.98 -11.70
N GLY A 469 -15.12 -17.68 -12.99
CA GLY A 469 -15.97 -16.62 -13.54
C GLY A 469 -15.43 -15.21 -13.27
N GLY A 470 -15.97 -14.24 -14.00
CA GLY A 470 -15.64 -12.82 -13.84
C GLY A 470 -16.86 -12.03 -13.38
N THR A 471 -16.69 -11.20 -12.34
CA THR A 471 -17.72 -10.30 -11.83
C THR A 471 -17.16 -8.89 -11.79
N ALA A 472 -17.84 -7.92 -12.41
CA ALA A 472 -17.44 -6.53 -12.33
C ALA A 472 -17.65 -5.99 -10.91
N ARG A 473 -16.78 -5.06 -10.48
CA ARG A 473 -16.91 -4.37 -9.21
C ARG A 473 -17.76 -3.12 -9.41
N HIS A 474 -18.80 -2.95 -8.59
CA HIS A 474 -19.76 -1.87 -8.69
C HIS A 474 -19.71 -0.99 -7.43
N PRO A 475 -18.95 0.12 -7.46
CA PRO A 475 -18.93 1.10 -6.36
C PRO A 475 -20.33 1.47 -5.88
N GLY A 476 -20.56 1.48 -4.56
CA GLY A 476 -21.85 1.79 -3.95
C GLY A 476 -22.94 0.70 -4.02
N GLU A 477 -22.67 -0.47 -4.64
CA GLU A 477 -23.63 -1.58 -4.80
C GLU A 477 -23.25 -2.83 -3.99
N TYR A 478 -22.61 -2.63 -2.83
CA TYR A 478 -22.22 -3.73 -1.94
C TYR A 478 -23.23 -3.97 -0.82
N TYR A 479 -23.33 -5.24 -0.43
CA TYR A 479 -24.31 -5.71 0.55
C TYR A 479 -23.62 -6.26 1.79
N ALA A 480 -24.33 -6.13 2.92
CA ALA A 480 -23.86 -6.63 4.20
C ALA A 480 -23.80 -8.15 4.21
N VAL A 481 -22.81 -8.68 4.91
CA VAL A 481 -22.66 -10.11 5.13
C VAL A 481 -23.25 -10.46 6.51
N ASP A 482 -24.02 -11.54 6.56
CA ASP A 482 -24.59 -12.06 7.81
C ASP A 482 -23.53 -12.76 8.68
N LYS A 483 -23.96 -13.26 9.84
CA LYS A 483 -23.10 -13.95 10.81
C LYS A 483 -22.61 -15.32 10.33
N ASP A 484 -23.09 -15.81 9.20
CA ASP A 484 -22.76 -17.10 8.61
C ASP A 484 -21.90 -16.92 7.34
N GLY A 485 -21.56 -15.68 6.99
CA GLY A 485 -20.73 -15.35 5.83
C GLY A 485 -21.53 -15.20 4.53
N HIS A 486 -22.86 -15.23 4.57
CA HIS A 486 -23.71 -15.04 3.40
C HIS A 486 -24.01 -13.57 3.15
N ILE A 487 -23.99 -13.18 1.87
CA ILE A 487 -24.43 -11.85 1.46
C ILE A 487 -25.93 -11.74 1.73
N SER A 488 -26.32 -10.75 2.54
CA SER A 488 -27.70 -10.43 2.87
C SER A 488 -28.32 -9.48 1.84
N ASP A 489 -29.64 -9.30 1.89
CA ASP A 489 -30.35 -8.33 1.02
C ASP A 489 -30.19 -6.87 1.48
N ARG A 490 -29.40 -6.62 2.53
CA ARG A 490 -29.20 -5.28 3.10
C ARG A 490 -27.99 -4.60 2.46
N PRO A 491 -28.12 -3.43 1.82
CA PRO A 491 -26.96 -2.68 1.33
C PRO A 491 -26.08 -2.19 2.49
N LEU A 492 -24.76 -2.12 2.25
CA LEU A 492 -23.79 -1.48 3.15
C LEU A 492 -24.06 0.01 3.20
N ARG A 493 -24.19 0.61 4.38
CA ARG A 493 -24.48 2.04 4.56
C ARG A 493 -23.22 2.83 4.88
N ASP A 494 -23.27 4.14 4.66
CA ASP A 494 -22.25 5.09 5.10
C ASP A 494 -20.81 4.67 4.71
N THR A 495 -20.64 4.18 3.48
CA THR A 495 -19.39 3.55 3.02
C THR A 495 -18.28 4.57 2.75
N HIS A 496 -18.59 5.86 2.60
CA HIS A 496 -17.59 6.91 2.32
C HIS A 496 -16.69 6.55 1.11
N GLU A 497 -17.34 6.05 0.05
CA GLU A 497 -16.68 5.71 -1.21
C GLU A 497 -16.47 6.96 -2.10
N TYR A 498 -15.31 7.03 -2.74
CA TYR A 498 -14.91 8.07 -3.69
C TYR A 498 -14.30 7.41 -4.93
N VAL A 499 -14.29 8.11 -6.06
CA VAL A 499 -13.56 7.70 -7.26
C VAL A 499 -12.36 8.62 -7.44
N HIS A 500 -11.16 8.07 -7.66
CA HIS A 500 -9.97 8.90 -7.84
C HIS A 500 -9.96 9.59 -9.21
N ALA A 501 -9.40 10.80 -9.30
CA ALA A 501 -9.36 11.60 -10.53
C ALA A 501 -8.66 10.89 -11.72
N SER A 502 -7.76 9.94 -11.45
CA SER A 502 -7.13 9.12 -12.49
C SER A 502 -8.12 8.24 -13.24
N VAL A 503 -9.24 7.83 -12.64
CA VAL A 503 -10.34 7.13 -13.35
C VAL A 503 -10.98 8.07 -14.36
N ARG A 504 -11.41 9.26 -13.91
CA ARG A 504 -12.01 10.28 -14.79
C ARG A 504 -11.09 10.64 -15.94
N VAL A 505 -9.84 11.01 -15.65
CA VAL A 505 -8.89 11.45 -16.67
C VAL A 505 -8.63 10.36 -17.70
N ARG A 506 -8.50 9.11 -17.26
CA ARG A 506 -8.38 7.98 -18.18
C ARG A 506 -9.62 7.81 -19.07
N MET A 507 -10.83 8.01 -18.55
CA MET A 507 -12.06 7.97 -19.35
C MET A 507 -12.16 9.14 -20.34
N VAL A 508 -12.05 10.38 -19.87
CA VAL A 508 -12.31 11.59 -20.70
C VAL A 508 -11.25 11.79 -21.78
N CYS A 509 -9.99 11.45 -21.48
CA CYS A 509 -8.90 11.51 -22.45
C CYS A 509 -8.80 10.25 -23.33
N ARG A 510 -9.77 9.34 -23.25
CA ARG A 510 -9.78 8.06 -24.00
C ARG A 510 -8.48 7.27 -23.84
N GLY A 511 -7.98 7.20 -22.60
CA GLY A 511 -6.79 6.44 -22.26
C GLY A 511 -6.96 4.94 -22.56
N PRO A 512 -5.88 4.15 -22.61
CA PRO A 512 -5.95 2.75 -23.01
C PRO A 512 -6.78 1.88 -22.04
N GLY A 513 -7.57 0.96 -22.57
CA GLY A 513 -8.31 -0.06 -21.81
C GLY A 513 -7.42 -1.20 -21.27
N VAL A 514 -8.06 -2.29 -20.87
CA VAL A 514 -7.38 -3.50 -20.38
C VAL A 514 -6.53 -4.13 -21.49
N ASP A 515 -5.29 -4.49 -21.17
CA ASP A 515 -4.26 -4.94 -22.11
C ASP A 515 -4.07 -3.98 -23.31
N ASP A 516 -4.30 -2.68 -23.07
CA ASP A 516 -4.26 -1.60 -24.06
C ASP A 516 -5.28 -1.75 -25.21
N ASN A 517 -6.34 -2.55 -25.00
CA ASN A 517 -7.39 -2.76 -26.00
C ASN A 517 -8.48 -1.69 -25.86
N GLY A 518 -8.65 -0.90 -26.93
CA GLY A 518 -9.69 0.11 -27.02
C GLY A 518 -9.53 1.25 -26.00
N PRO A 519 -10.48 2.22 -26.02
CA PRO A 519 -10.54 3.25 -24.99
C PRO A 519 -10.99 2.64 -23.66
N TYR A 520 -10.52 3.22 -22.55
CA TYR A 520 -10.91 2.86 -21.20
C TYR A 520 -12.37 3.21 -20.95
N ASP A 521 -13.16 2.17 -20.70
CA ASP A 521 -14.58 2.25 -20.36
C ASP A 521 -14.85 1.25 -19.22
N PRO A 522 -14.82 1.69 -17.95
CA PRO A 522 -14.87 0.78 -16.81
C PRO A 522 -16.30 0.25 -16.57
N ASP A 523 -16.51 -1.06 -16.73
CA ASP A 523 -17.80 -1.75 -16.49
C ASP A 523 -18.43 -1.37 -15.14
N GLY A 524 -17.61 -1.19 -14.10
CA GLY A 524 -18.06 -0.82 -12.76
C GLY A 524 -18.78 0.54 -12.68
N LEU A 525 -18.56 1.42 -13.65
CA LEU A 525 -19.19 2.73 -13.76
C LEU A 525 -20.18 2.83 -14.93
N ALA A 526 -20.55 1.71 -15.58
CA ALA A 526 -21.47 1.70 -16.72
C ALA A 526 -22.84 2.34 -16.37
N ASP A 527 -23.35 2.06 -15.18
CA ASP A 527 -24.60 2.59 -14.66
C ASP A 527 -24.45 3.96 -13.96
N TRP A 528 -23.29 4.59 -14.11
CA TRP A 528 -22.97 5.88 -13.54
C TRP A 528 -22.82 6.95 -14.63
N LYS A 529 -23.23 8.18 -14.31
CA LYS A 529 -23.07 9.35 -15.18
C LYS A 529 -22.07 10.30 -14.53
N LEU A 530 -20.93 10.52 -15.17
CA LEU A 530 -19.99 11.57 -14.78
C LEU A 530 -20.65 12.95 -14.90
N VAL A 531 -20.52 13.76 -13.87
CA VAL A 531 -20.98 15.14 -13.77
C VAL A 531 -19.83 16.02 -13.29
N VAL A 532 -19.59 17.10 -14.02
CA VAL A 532 -18.61 18.15 -13.73
C VAL A 532 -19.36 19.48 -13.74
N GLU A 533 -19.42 20.11 -12.59
CA GLU A 533 -20.13 21.37 -12.35
C GLU A 533 -19.18 22.41 -11.76
N TYR A 534 -19.51 23.68 -11.96
CA TYR A 534 -18.76 24.83 -11.46
C TYR A 534 -19.74 25.72 -10.69
N PRO A 535 -20.06 25.38 -9.43
CA PRO A 535 -21.09 26.07 -8.67
C PRO A 535 -20.77 27.56 -8.48
N ASP A 536 -19.49 27.88 -8.29
CA ASP A 536 -18.99 29.25 -8.11
C ASP A 536 -18.62 29.93 -9.45
N GLY A 537 -19.10 29.41 -10.58
CA GLY A 537 -18.84 29.93 -11.92
C GLY A 537 -17.53 29.42 -12.55
N PRO A 538 -17.21 29.83 -13.80
CA PRO A 538 -16.17 29.20 -14.63
C PRO A 538 -14.74 29.27 -14.10
N ARG A 539 -14.47 30.13 -13.11
CA ARG A 539 -13.17 30.27 -12.43
C ARG A 539 -13.16 29.64 -11.03
N GLY A 540 -14.30 29.13 -10.58
CA GLY A 540 -14.47 28.46 -9.30
C GLY A 540 -13.87 27.05 -9.30
N ARG A 541 -13.86 26.41 -8.13
CA ARG A 541 -13.40 25.01 -8.03
C ARG A 541 -14.45 24.09 -8.67
N PRO A 542 -14.03 23.10 -9.49
CA PRO A 542 -14.96 22.14 -10.05
C PRO A 542 -15.47 21.19 -8.96
N GLU A 543 -16.76 20.88 -9.03
CA GLU A 543 -17.33 19.71 -8.36
C GLU A 543 -17.42 18.58 -9.38
N VAL A 544 -16.76 17.46 -9.08
CA VAL A 544 -16.74 16.28 -9.94
C VAL A 544 -17.31 15.10 -9.17
N TYR A 545 -18.31 14.44 -9.75
CA TYR A 545 -18.95 13.27 -9.15
C TYR A 545 -19.64 12.41 -10.21
N TRP A 546 -19.99 11.18 -9.83
CA TRP A 546 -20.76 10.26 -10.63
C TRP A 546 -22.16 10.13 -10.03
N ARG A 547 -23.19 10.33 -10.85
CA ARG A 547 -24.60 10.17 -10.47
C ARG A 547 -25.14 8.85 -11.00
N ALA A 548 -25.78 8.06 -10.14
CA ALA A 548 -26.43 6.82 -10.54
C ALA A 548 -27.48 7.05 -11.65
N ARG A 549 -27.54 6.16 -12.65
CA ARG A 549 -28.54 6.17 -13.73
C ARG A 549 -29.72 5.25 -13.48
N PHE A 550 -29.62 4.37 -12.49
CA PHE A 550 -30.67 3.41 -12.16
C PHE A 550 -31.71 4.02 -11.22
N GLU A 551 -32.99 3.73 -11.47
CA GLU A 551 -34.08 4.01 -10.54
C GLU A 551 -34.28 2.79 -9.61
N GLU A 552 -34.48 3.04 -8.32
CA GLU A 552 -34.97 2.06 -7.32
C GLU A 552 -34.18 0.75 -7.11
N ARG A 553 -32.84 0.76 -7.20
CA ARG A 553 -32.05 -0.24 -6.46
C ARG A 553 -31.93 0.21 -5.00
N ASN A 554 -32.02 -0.73 -4.06
CA ASN A 554 -31.67 -0.55 -2.65
C ASN A 554 -30.16 -0.25 -2.51
N VAL A 555 -29.70 0.87 -3.04
CA VAL A 555 -28.30 1.31 -2.96
C VAL A 555 -28.11 2.25 -1.80
N SER A 556 -26.90 2.25 -1.27
CA SER A 556 -26.53 3.12 -0.17
C SER A 556 -26.07 4.50 -0.59
N THR A 557 -25.68 4.67 -1.85
CA THR A 557 -25.32 5.98 -2.40
C THR A 557 -25.87 6.17 -3.81
N ARG A 558 -26.31 7.40 -4.11
CA ARG A 558 -26.74 7.84 -5.46
C ARG A 558 -25.72 8.76 -6.12
N VAL A 559 -24.70 9.16 -5.36
CA VAL A 559 -23.63 10.06 -5.79
C VAL A 559 -22.32 9.49 -5.29
N LEU A 560 -21.39 9.24 -6.21
CA LEU A 560 -20.02 8.89 -5.91
C LEU A 560 -19.15 10.12 -6.17
N PRO A 561 -18.67 10.83 -5.14
CA PRO A 561 -17.81 11.99 -5.33
C PRO A 561 -16.43 11.60 -5.88
N GLU A 562 -15.79 12.50 -6.63
CA GLU A 562 -14.36 12.41 -6.90
C GLU A 562 -13.57 12.65 -5.61
N ALA A 563 -12.52 11.87 -5.38
CA ALA A 563 -11.61 12.10 -4.26
C ALA A 563 -10.84 13.42 -4.48
N PRO A 564 -10.73 14.29 -3.46
CA PRO A 564 -9.80 15.42 -3.51
C PRO A 564 -8.37 14.97 -3.81
N LEU A 565 -7.54 15.84 -4.38
CA LEU A 565 -6.10 15.56 -4.54
C LEU A 565 -5.32 16.18 -3.40
N TRP A 566 -4.44 15.40 -2.79
CA TRP A 566 -3.58 15.84 -1.70
C TRP A 566 -2.14 16.10 -2.16
N GLY A 567 -1.27 16.51 -1.23
CA GLY A 567 0.05 17.07 -1.54
C GLY A 567 0.93 16.18 -2.42
N MET A 568 1.11 14.90 -2.08
CA MET A 568 2.01 14.02 -2.83
C MET A 568 1.40 13.54 -4.15
N GLU A 569 0.08 13.47 -4.25
CA GLU A 569 -0.59 13.22 -5.53
C GLU A 569 -0.41 14.40 -6.49
N ARG A 570 -0.51 15.63 -5.97
CA ARG A 570 -0.27 16.85 -6.75
C ARG A 570 1.19 16.95 -7.18
N GLU A 571 2.13 16.58 -6.32
CA GLU A 571 3.55 16.49 -6.70
C GLU A 571 3.74 15.48 -7.84
N LEU A 572 3.18 14.27 -7.71
CA LEU A 572 3.26 13.25 -8.75
C LEU A 572 2.59 13.71 -10.07
N LEU A 573 1.47 14.40 -9.97
CA LEU A 573 0.73 14.95 -11.11
C LEU A 573 1.53 16.06 -11.82
N GLY A 574 2.29 16.88 -11.08
CA GLY A 574 3.08 17.98 -11.62
C GLY A 574 4.21 17.56 -12.58
N PHE A 575 4.59 16.28 -12.59
CA PHE A 575 5.49 15.72 -13.61
C PHE A 575 4.85 15.66 -15.01
N ASP A 576 3.53 15.73 -15.10
CA ASP A 576 2.75 15.71 -16.33
C ASP A 576 1.86 16.95 -16.42
N ARG A 577 2.44 18.07 -16.88
CA ARG A 577 1.75 19.37 -16.98
C ARG A 577 0.49 19.33 -17.84
N GLU A 578 0.44 18.44 -18.83
CA GLU A 578 -0.74 18.29 -19.68
C GLU A 578 -1.88 17.65 -18.89
N MET A 579 -1.61 16.53 -18.21
CA MET A 579 -2.60 15.86 -17.36
C MET A 579 -2.97 16.71 -16.15
N GLU A 580 -2.04 17.45 -15.56
CA GLU A 580 -2.31 18.36 -14.45
C GLU A 580 -3.43 19.35 -14.81
N ARG A 581 -3.36 19.97 -16.00
CA ARG A 581 -4.40 20.88 -16.48
C ARG A 581 -5.76 20.19 -16.62
N VAL A 582 -5.80 18.98 -17.19
CA VAL A 582 -7.05 18.22 -17.39
C VAL A 582 -7.65 17.75 -16.07
N VAL A 583 -6.80 17.38 -15.11
CA VAL A 583 -7.22 16.94 -13.78
C VAL A 583 -7.81 18.11 -13.01
N LEU A 584 -7.12 19.25 -12.93
CA LEU A 584 -7.50 20.40 -12.11
C LEU A 584 -8.60 21.26 -12.72
N TRP A 585 -8.68 21.31 -14.06
CA TRP A 585 -9.64 22.14 -14.80
C TRP A 585 -10.43 21.32 -15.83
N PRO A 586 -11.26 20.36 -15.37
CA PRO A 586 -12.05 19.53 -16.26
C PRO A 586 -13.12 20.33 -17.01
N GLU A 587 -13.42 19.90 -18.23
CA GLU A 587 -14.53 20.47 -18.98
C GLU A 587 -15.87 20.18 -18.30
N ARG A 588 -16.74 21.20 -18.25
CA ARG A 588 -18.09 21.08 -17.70
C ARG A 588 -18.86 20.01 -18.48
N THR A 589 -19.60 19.16 -17.77
CA THR A 589 -20.50 18.22 -18.45
C THR A 589 -21.55 19.03 -19.22
N GLY A 590 -21.63 18.82 -20.53
CA GLY A 590 -22.60 19.52 -21.36
C GLY A 590 -24.02 19.32 -20.84
N ARG A 591 -24.77 20.42 -20.67
CA ARG A 591 -26.24 20.33 -20.61
C ARG A 591 -26.66 19.74 -21.95
N ARG A 592 -27.22 18.53 -21.96
CA ARG A 592 -28.04 18.13 -23.12
C ARG A 592 -29.13 19.20 -23.22
N GLY A 593 -29.07 20.02 -24.27
CA GLY A 593 -30.24 20.73 -24.73
C GLY A 593 -31.24 19.70 -25.23
N GLY A 594 -32.50 19.84 -24.83
CA GLY A 594 -33.60 18.94 -25.11
C GLY A 594 -34.43 18.74 -23.86
#